data_AF-A0A8J5JQT1-F1
#
_entry.id   AF-A0A8J5JQT1-F1
#
_cell.length_a   1.000
_cell.length_b   1.000
_cell.length_c   1.000
_cell.angle_alpha   90.00
_cell.angle_beta   90.00
_cell.angle_gamma   90.00
#
_symmetry.space_group_name_H-M   'P 1'
#
loop_
_entity.id
_entity.type
_entity.pdbx_description
1 polymer ?
#
loop_
_entity_poly.entity_id
_entity_poly.type
_entity_poly.pdbx_seq_one_letter_code
_entity_poly.pdbx_strand_id
1 'polypeptide(L)'
;RMMVKTGYQMAVLVIMVINAATVVSQNLEVDVGLIVNQVVEHHLTGCHLVLITTTQHSRLFSRIIRHMSVGVEAGVVVEAGSVFSENQLTQDHLLRGLWRDTRTTCHGLILDLTTTTSNNTNFIFRLTEASSLWKFSEMRVVLVGGKAGMKDVLLHHGLRNTVHVLYLAITDLTLHTPPWHTNSRLRKVLPQEGIVSERVWVYRRCLYCNNGEMDVQLILQKNLTSLIQQPAHLFPEQFHNLMGYKYRVVALRYFPYMDYERDRDEPGTTVTPKDSLDREESDFCMIAAPTPERLQVIDYTKGYTPDVMITLSLKPTLLPENLSLIRPFEGELWVALLLSVVAFGVLMWVLQKVWLWAAGGRSVKFNTAFLYGWGALLEKPPPVPSVTVSGQVNITLTSILIFF
;
A
#
# COMPACT_ATOMS: atom_id res chain seq x y z
N ARG A 1 -13.85 18.45 83.38
CA ARG A 1 -13.06 17.34 82.78
C ARG A 1 -14.03 16.52 81.92
N MET A 2 -14.47 16.99 80.75
CA MET A 2 -13.81 17.03 79.42
C MET A 2 -13.36 15.68 78.86
N MET A 3 -13.82 15.41 77.64
CA MET A 3 -13.36 14.43 76.62
C MET A 3 -13.75 12.95 76.89
N VAL A 4 -14.28 12.12 75.96
CA VAL A 4 -14.34 12.11 74.48
C VAL A 4 -15.65 11.43 74.06
N LYS A 5 -16.44 12.06 73.18
CA LYS A 5 -17.66 11.47 72.57
C LYS A 5 -17.72 11.88 71.09
N THR A 6 -16.75 11.43 70.31
CA THR A 6 -16.66 11.68 68.85
C THR A 6 -15.99 10.48 68.20
N GLY A 7 -16.76 9.58 67.60
CA GLY A 7 -16.23 8.39 66.92
C GLY A 7 -17.26 7.58 66.14
N TYR A 8 -18.54 7.63 66.53
CA TYR A 8 -19.58 6.80 65.90
C TYR A 8 -20.32 7.44 64.71
N GLN A 9 -20.23 8.76 64.48
CA GLN A 9 -20.91 9.40 63.35
C GLN A 9 -20.12 9.32 62.03
N MET A 10 -18.80 9.18 62.06
CA MET A 10 -17.98 9.04 60.84
C MET A 10 -18.16 7.69 60.15
N ALA A 11 -18.28 6.58 60.91
CA ALA A 11 -18.38 5.24 60.33
C ALA A 11 -19.71 5.00 59.58
N VAL A 12 -20.83 5.56 60.09
CA VAL A 12 -22.14 5.44 59.44
C VAL A 12 -22.22 6.29 58.16
N LEU A 13 -21.58 7.47 58.17
CA LEU A 13 -21.51 8.34 56.99
C LEU A 13 -20.68 7.69 55.87
N VAL A 14 -19.55 7.05 56.21
CA VAL A 14 -18.69 6.37 55.22
C VAL A 14 -19.41 5.17 54.59
N ILE A 15 -20.15 4.37 55.36
CA ILE A 15 -20.91 3.23 54.81
C ILE A 15 -22.08 3.70 53.94
N MET A 16 -22.79 4.78 54.32
CA MET A 16 -23.83 5.37 53.47
C MET A 16 -23.28 5.98 52.19
N VAL A 17 -22.11 6.63 52.23
CA VAL A 17 -21.46 7.20 51.03
C VAL A 17 -20.97 6.10 50.09
N ILE A 18 -20.45 4.98 50.60
CA ILE A 18 -20.06 3.82 49.77
C ILE A 18 -21.30 3.15 49.15
N ASN A 19 -22.38 2.98 49.89
CA ASN A 19 -23.63 2.43 49.34
C ASN A 19 -24.30 3.39 48.33
N ALA A 20 -24.28 4.70 48.59
CA ALA A 20 -24.81 5.69 47.65
C ALA A 20 -23.96 5.75 46.37
N ALA A 21 -22.63 5.75 46.47
CA ALA A 21 -21.74 5.73 45.31
C ALA A 21 -21.89 4.46 44.48
N THR A 22 -22.07 3.29 45.12
CA THR A 22 -22.29 2.02 44.41
C THR A 22 -23.68 1.94 43.77
N VAL A 23 -24.74 2.47 44.41
CA VAL A 23 -26.10 2.52 43.84
C VAL A 23 -26.19 3.54 42.70
N VAL A 24 -25.54 4.70 42.83
CA VAL A 24 -25.48 5.71 41.76
C VAL A 24 -24.69 5.19 40.56
N SER A 25 -23.56 4.52 40.80
CA SER A 25 -22.79 3.85 39.75
C SER A 25 -23.59 2.77 39.01
N GLN A 26 -24.48 2.04 39.72
CA GLN A 26 -25.36 1.05 39.08
C GLN A 26 -26.36 1.69 38.12
N ASN A 27 -27.02 2.78 38.53
CA ASN A 27 -28.00 3.47 37.69
C ASN A 27 -27.37 4.13 36.46
N LEU A 28 -26.13 4.61 36.57
CA LEU A 28 -25.42 5.21 35.45
C LEU A 28 -25.09 4.20 34.33
N GLU A 29 -24.65 2.99 34.70
CA GLU A 29 -24.39 1.90 33.74
C GLU A 29 -25.66 1.43 33.02
N VAL A 30 -26.79 1.40 33.75
CA VAL A 30 -28.12 1.07 33.21
C VAL A 30 -28.46 1.97 32.04
N ASP A 31 -28.26 3.25 32.28
CA ASP A 31 -28.66 4.37 31.49
C ASP A 31 -27.78 4.51 30.23
N VAL A 32 -26.47 4.36 30.38
CA VAL A 32 -25.54 4.38 29.24
C VAL A 32 -25.75 3.18 28.32
N GLY A 33 -26.09 2.01 28.87
CA GLY A 33 -26.47 0.84 28.08
C GLY A 33 -27.67 1.11 27.16
N LEU A 34 -28.65 1.89 27.61
CA LEU A 34 -29.80 2.30 26.79
C LEU A 34 -29.39 3.24 25.66
N ILE A 35 -28.50 4.21 25.94
CA ILE A 35 -27.96 5.10 24.91
C ILE A 35 -27.23 4.30 23.83
N VAL A 36 -26.32 3.40 24.23
CA VAL A 36 -25.57 2.58 23.27
C VAL A 36 -26.53 1.72 22.45
N ASN A 37 -27.55 1.13 23.09
CA ASN A 37 -28.55 0.34 22.38
C ASN A 37 -29.30 1.17 21.32
N GLN A 38 -29.64 2.43 21.61
CA GLN A 38 -30.27 3.30 20.62
C GLN A 38 -29.34 3.65 19.46
N VAL A 39 -28.04 3.89 19.75
CA VAL A 39 -27.03 4.10 18.70
C VAL A 39 -26.93 2.84 17.83
N VAL A 40 -26.95 1.65 18.43
CA VAL A 40 -26.96 0.37 17.71
C VAL A 40 -28.20 0.24 16.83
N GLU A 41 -29.39 0.51 17.37
CA GLU A 41 -30.65 0.39 16.64
C GLU A 41 -30.75 1.37 15.46
N HIS A 42 -30.32 2.62 15.65
CA HIS A 42 -30.45 3.65 14.62
C HIS A 42 -29.31 3.65 13.61
N HIS A 43 -28.11 3.24 14.02
CA HIS A 43 -26.91 3.39 13.20
C HIS A 43 -26.14 2.10 12.96
N LEU A 44 -26.44 0.99 13.62
CA LEU A 44 -25.72 -0.27 13.43
C LEU A 44 -26.65 -1.44 13.09
N THR A 45 -27.89 -1.15 12.68
CA THR A 45 -28.83 -2.15 12.16
C THR A 45 -28.26 -2.82 10.91
N GLY A 46 -28.26 -4.15 10.90
CA GLY A 46 -27.66 -4.96 9.82
C GLY A 46 -26.14 -5.02 9.80
N CYS A 47 -25.45 -4.52 10.82
CA CYS A 47 -23.98 -4.63 10.94
C CYS A 47 -23.59 -5.87 11.75
N HIS A 48 -22.46 -6.50 11.40
CA HIS A 48 -21.80 -7.48 12.27
C HIS A 48 -21.18 -6.75 13.46
N LEU A 49 -21.67 -7.05 14.67
CA LEU A 49 -21.26 -6.35 15.89
C LEU A 49 -20.17 -7.12 16.64
N VAL A 50 -19.11 -6.42 16.97
CA VAL A 50 -18.04 -6.91 17.85
C VAL A 50 -18.06 -6.08 19.13
N LEU A 51 -18.19 -6.75 20.26
CA LEU A 51 -18.24 -6.15 21.59
C LEU A 51 -16.94 -6.51 22.32
N ILE A 52 -16.10 -5.53 22.64
CA ILE A 52 -14.83 -5.77 23.34
C ILE A 52 -14.84 -5.09 24.71
N THR A 53 -14.55 -5.87 25.74
CA THR A 53 -14.47 -5.40 27.13
C THR A 53 -13.15 -5.85 27.76
N THR A 54 -12.70 -5.12 28.77
CA THR A 54 -11.59 -5.52 29.65
C THR A 54 -12.02 -6.35 30.85
N THR A 55 -13.32 -6.53 31.05
CA THR A 55 -13.86 -7.26 32.20
C THR A 55 -14.65 -8.47 31.76
N GLN A 56 -14.45 -9.59 32.44
CA GLN A 56 -15.19 -10.82 32.23
C GLN A 56 -16.71 -10.62 32.27
N HIS A 57 -17.21 -9.64 33.04
CA HIS A 57 -18.64 -9.36 33.23
C HIS A 57 -18.98 -7.89 33.01
N SER A 58 -18.94 -7.43 31.75
CA SER A 58 -19.46 -6.10 31.41
C SER A 58 -20.98 -6.06 31.54
N ARG A 59 -21.46 -5.23 32.48
CA ARG A 59 -22.90 -4.98 32.67
C ARG A 59 -23.49 -4.22 31.48
N LEU A 60 -22.71 -3.32 30.87
CA LEU A 60 -23.09 -2.62 29.64
C LEU A 60 -23.45 -3.64 28.55
N PHE A 61 -22.57 -4.61 28.29
CA PHE A 61 -22.80 -5.62 27.26
C PHE A 61 -23.96 -6.56 27.59
N SER A 62 -24.12 -6.96 28.85
CA SER A 62 -25.25 -7.79 29.25
C SER A 62 -26.61 -7.16 28.90
N ARG A 63 -26.69 -5.82 28.93
CA ARG A 63 -27.90 -5.07 28.57
C ARG A 63 -28.05 -4.90 27.06
N ILE A 64 -26.98 -4.52 26.37
CA ILE A 64 -27.01 -4.39 24.92
C ILE A 64 -27.43 -5.73 24.32
N ILE A 65 -26.85 -6.86 24.76
CA ILE A 65 -27.20 -8.21 24.28
C ILE A 65 -28.66 -8.56 24.54
N ARG A 66 -29.22 -8.18 25.70
CA ARG A 66 -30.65 -8.40 26.00
C ARG A 66 -31.59 -7.61 25.09
N HIS A 67 -31.16 -6.43 24.62
CA HIS A 67 -31.98 -5.58 23.76
C HIS A 67 -31.71 -5.77 22.25
N MET A 68 -30.58 -6.38 21.87
CA MET A 68 -30.21 -6.69 20.49
C MET A 68 -31.03 -7.83 19.85
N SER A 69 -32.07 -8.36 20.51
CA SER A 69 -32.84 -9.52 20.02
C SER A 69 -33.66 -9.27 18.75
N VAL A 70 -33.67 -8.04 18.21
CA VAL A 70 -34.43 -7.68 17.00
C VAL A 70 -33.52 -6.91 16.04
N GLY A 71 -32.91 -7.61 15.06
CA GLY A 71 -32.30 -6.98 13.88
C GLY A 71 -30.77 -6.92 13.78
N VAL A 72 -30.02 -7.50 14.74
CA VAL A 72 -28.57 -7.68 14.61
C VAL A 72 -28.28 -9.10 14.11
N GLU A 73 -27.51 -9.22 13.02
CA GLU A 73 -27.27 -10.52 12.36
C GLU A 73 -26.31 -11.44 13.15
N ALA A 74 -25.29 -10.87 13.78
CA ALA A 74 -24.34 -11.60 14.61
C ALA A 74 -23.61 -10.66 15.58
N GLY A 75 -23.37 -11.14 16.80
CA GLY A 75 -22.64 -10.43 17.85
C GLY A 75 -21.53 -11.30 18.44
N VAL A 76 -20.28 -10.85 18.38
CA VAL A 76 -19.14 -11.53 19.03
C VAL A 76 -18.71 -10.72 20.25
N VAL A 77 -18.66 -11.35 21.43
CA VAL A 77 -18.13 -10.73 22.65
C VAL A 77 -16.72 -11.22 22.90
N VAL A 78 -15.77 -10.30 23.03
CA VAL A 78 -14.36 -10.60 23.27
C VAL A 78 -13.88 -9.90 24.53
N GLU A 79 -13.25 -10.66 25.41
CA GLU A 79 -12.52 -10.12 26.54
C GLU A 79 -11.06 -9.86 26.12
N ALA A 80 -10.63 -8.60 26.12
CA ALA A 80 -9.32 -8.24 25.55
C ALA A 80 -8.14 -8.89 26.28
N GLY A 81 -8.26 -9.08 27.60
CA GLY A 81 -7.21 -9.69 28.42
C GLY A 81 -7.00 -11.18 28.13
N SER A 82 -8.08 -11.92 27.84
CA SER A 82 -8.00 -13.37 27.61
C SER A 82 -7.37 -13.71 26.25
N VAL A 83 -7.57 -12.87 25.23
CA VAL A 83 -7.00 -13.09 23.88
C VAL A 83 -5.47 -13.19 23.91
N PHE A 84 -4.80 -12.39 24.75
CA PHE A 84 -3.34 -12.41 24.85
C PHE A 84 -2.80 -13.50 25.79
N SER A 85 -3.68 -14.23 26.47
CA SER A 85 -3.31 -15.38 27.31
C SER A 85 -3.29 -16.71 26.55
N GLU A 86 -3.84 -16.73 25.33
CA GLU A 86 -3.91 -17.93 24.48
C GLU A 86 -2.63 -18.15 23.66
N ASN A 87 -2.50 -19.35 23.08
CA ASN A 87 -1.42 -19.69 22.15
C ASN A 87 -1.47 -18.79 20.89
N GLN A 88 -0.29 -18.41 20.37
CA GLN A 88 -0.16 -17.53 19.19
C GLN A 88 -0.99 -17.97 17.97
N LEU A 89 -1.08 -19.29 17.72
CA LEU A 89 -1.83 -19.81 16.58
C LEU A 89 -3.33 -19.59 16.73
N THR A 90 -3.88 -19.80 17.93
CA THR A 90 -5.30 -19.55 18.23
C THR A 90 -5.61 -18.05 18.17
N GLN A 91 -4.69 -17.23 18.69
CA GLN A 91 -4.77 -15.78 18.64
C GLN A 91 -4.89 -15.28 17.20
N ASP A 92 -4.01 -15.72 16.29
CA ASP A 92 -4.05 -15.30 14.89
C ASP A 92 -5.35 -15.71 14.19
N HIS A 93 -5.89 -16.90 14.50
CA HIS A 93 -7.17 -17.35 13.96
C HIS A 93 -8.34 -16.51 14.48
N LEU A 94 -8.37 -16.19 15.77
CA LEU A 94 -9.40 -15.32 16.37
C LEU A 94 -9.34 -13.91 15.79
N LEU A 95 -8.15 -13.30 15.74
CA LEU A 95 -7.93 -11.94 15.21
C LEU A 95 -8.30 -11.82 13.74
N ARG A 96 -8.01 -12.85 12.93
CA ARG A 96 -8.42 -12.88 11.52
C ARG A 96 -9.91 -13.17 11.35
N GLY A 97 -10.52 -13.92 12.26
CA GLY A 97 -11.94 -14.25 12.23
C GLY A 97 -12.85 -13.08 12.61
N LEU A 98 -12.39 -12.23 13.52
CA LEU A 98 -13.13 -11.08 14.09
C LEU A 98 -13.78 -10.16 13.05
N TRP A 99 -13.13 -9.96 11.90
CA TRP A 99 -13.56 -8.99 10.88
C TRP A 99 -13.91 -9.63 9.53
N ARG A 100 -13.88 -10.95 9.41
CA ARG A 100 -13.91 -11.64 8.11
C ARG A 100 -15.28 -12.21 7.74
N ASP A 101 -16.35 -11.73 8.36
CA ASP A 101 -17.68 -12.14 7.92
C ASP A 101 -18.02 -11.44 6.60
N THR A 102 -17.77 -12.13 5.49
CA THR A 102 -18.06 -11.64 4.13
C THR A 102 -19.56 -11.49 3.85
N ARG A 103 -20.44 -11.96 4.74
CA ARG A 103 -21.89 -11.88 4.53
C ARG A 103 -22.43 -10.48 4.77
N THR A 104 -21.75 -9.70 5.62
CA THR A 104 -22.18 -8.34 5.96
C THR A 104 -21.22 -7.32 5.38
N THR A 105 -21.77 -6.25 4.81
CA THR A 105 -20.99 -5.11 4.33
C THR A 105 -20.67 -4.14 5.46
N CYS A 106 -21.51 -4.10 6.50
CA CYS A 106 -21.35 -3.21 7.64
C CYS A 106 -20.75 -3.94 8.85
N HIS A 107 -19.75 -3.33 9.48
CA HIS A 107 -19.15 -3.81 10.72
C HIS A 107 -19.25 -2.73 11.79
N GLY A 108 -19.71 -3.12 12.98
CA GLY A 108 -19.78 -2.25 14.16
C GLY A 108 -18.89 -2.78 15.27
N LEU A 109 -18.20 -1.90 15.96
CA LEU A 109 -17.35 -2.22 17.10
C LEU A 109 -17.78 -1.40 18.30
N ILE A 110 -18.04 -2.05 19.43
CA ILE A 110 -18.39 -1.39 20.68
C ILE A 110 -17.33 -1.74 21.71
N LEU A 111 -16.71 -0.70 22.27
CA LEU A 111 -15.61 -0.81 23.22
C LEU A 111 -16.04 -0.25 24.58
N ASP A 112 -15.99 -1.11 25.60
CA ASP A 112 -16.29 -0.72 26.99
C ASP A 112 -15.00 -0.41 27.76
N LEU A 113 -14.79 0.88 28.03
CA LEU A 113 -13.66 1.49 28.75
C LEU A 113 -14.10 2.08 30.10
N THR A 114 -15.26 1.68 30.63
CA THR A 114 -15.78 2.23 31.90
C THR A 114 -14.96 1.81 33.11
N THR A 115 -14.33 0.63 33.08
CA THR A 115 -13.57 0.04 34.20
C THR A 115 -12.06 0.28 34.10
N THR A 116 -11.67 1.42 33.54
CA THR A 116 -10.29 1.69 33.14
C THR A 116 -9.36 1.96 34.31
N THR A 117 -8.58 0.95 34.68
CA THR A 117 -7.19 1.19 35.10
C THR A 117 -6.34 1.40 33.85
N SER A 118 -5.26 2.18 33.93
CA SER A 118 -4.40 2.50 32.76
C SER A 118 -3.92 1.26 32.00
N ASN A 119 -3.72 0.14 32.69
CA ASN A 119 -3.29 -1.12 32.09
C ASN A 119 -4.38 -1.76 31.20
N ASN A 120 -5.65 -1.62 31.57
CA ASN A 120 -6.78 -2.23 30.86
C ASN A 120 -7.00 -1.59 29.48
N THR A 121 -6.90 -0.27 29.39
CA THR A 121 -7.04 0.45 28.12
C THR A 121 -5.98 0.01 27.11
N ASN A 122 -4.76 -0.29 27.58
CA ASN A 122 -3.66 -0.74 26.73
C ASN A 122 -3.96 -2.11 26.06
N PHE A 123 -4.62 -3.04 26.76
CA PHE A 123 -4.99 -4.33 26.16
C PHE A 123 -6.00 -4.19 25.01
N ILE A 124 -7.01 -3.33 25.15
CA ILE A 124 -7.98 -3.06 24.07
C ILE A 124 -7.27 -2.47 22.86
N PHE A 125 -6.36 -1.53 23.06
CA PHE A 125 -5.66 -0.91 21.96
C PHE A 125 -4.66 -1.86 21.27
N ARG A 126 -3.92 -2.65 22.05
CA ARG A 126 -3.09 -3.72 21.50
C ARG A 126 -3.91 -4.70 20.68
N LEU A 127 -5.14 -5.00 21.10
CA LEU A 127 -6.06 -5.87 20.36
C LEU A 127 -6.54 -5.23 19.06
N THR A 128 -6.91 -3.95 19.07
CA THR A 128 -7.33 -3.24 17.86
C THR A 128 -6.19 -3.11 16.85
N GLU A 129 -4.95 -2.92 17.32
CA GLU A 129 -3.75 -2.95 16.46
C GLU A 129 -3.45 -4.33 15.89
N ALA A 130 -3.42 -5.36 16.75
CA ALA A 130 -3.12 -6.74 16.34
C ALA A 130 -4.15 -7.26 15.35
N SER A 131 -5.42 -6.91 15.55
CA SER A 131 -6.51 -7.24 14.63
C SER A 131 -6.53 -6.37 13.37
N SER A 132 -5.60 -5.43 13.22
CA SER A 132 -5.51 -4.50 12.09
C SER A 132 -6.78 -3.68 11.84
N LEU A 133 -7.45 -3.21 12.91
CA LEU A 133 -8.68 -2.42 12.82
C LEU A 133 -8.54 -1.21 11.86
N TRP A 134 -7.38 -0.58 11.85
CA TRP A 134 -7.02 0.52 10.96
C TRP A 134 -7.11 0.20 9.45
N LYS A 135 -7.28 -1.07 9.05
CA LYS A 135 -7.53 -1.42 7.63
C LYS A 135 -9.00 -1.22 7.23
N PHE A 136 -9.90 -1.02 8.20
CA PHE A 136 -11.35 -0.93 7.97
C PHE A 136 -11.85 0.50 8.25
N SER A 137 -11.77 1.38 7.24
CA SER A 137 -12.16 2.80 7.37
C SER A 137 -13.64 2.99 7.68
N GLU A 138 -14.49 2.13 7.09
CA GLU A 138 -15.95 2.18 7.20
C GLU A 138 -16.49 1.60 8.51
N MET A 139 -15.64 1.04 9.36
CA MET A 139 -16.10 0.45 10.61
C MET A 139 -16.62 1.53 11.55
N ARG A 140 -17.82 1.31 12.10
CA ARG A 140 -18.45 2.22 13.06
C ARG A 140 -18.06 1.80 14.47
N VAL A 141 -17.29 2.63 15.16
CA VAL A 141 -16.75 2.37 16.49
C VAL A 141 -17.47 3.23 17.52
N VAL A 142 -18.03 2.60 18.54
CA VAL A 142 -18.65 3.26 19.70
C VAL A 142 -17.83 2.91 20.94
N LEU A 143 -17.16 3.89 21.50
CA LEU A 143 -16.40 3.78 22.75
C LEU A 143 -17.25 4.33 23.90
N VAL A 144 -17.19 3.67 25.05
CA VAL A 144 -17.85 4.13 26.28
C VAL A 144 -16.81 4.19 27.38
N GLY A 145 -16.62 5.35 28.02
CA GLY A 145 -15.61 5.46 29.07
C GLY A 145 -15.67 6.76 29.85
N GLY A 146 -14.69 6.98 30.72
CA GLY A 146 -14.56 8.22 31.49
C GLY A 146 -14.24 9.43 30.60
N LYS A 147 -14.57 10.64 31.08
CA LYS A 147 -14.22 11.89 30.37
C LYS A 147 -12.71 12.16 30.33
N ALA A 148 -11.97 11.76 31.36
CA ALA A 148 -10.52 11.87 31.38
C ALA A 148 -9.90 10.89 30.37
N GLY A 149 -8.91 11.33 29.59
CA GLY A 149 -8.22 10.49 28.60
C GLY A 149 -9.01 10.22 27.30
N MET A 150 -10.21 10.78 27.15
CA MET A 150 -11.03 10.60 25.94
C MET A 150 -10.30 11.03 24.66
N LYS A 151 -9.52 12.12 24.71
CA LYS A 151 -8.74 12.60 23.55
C LYS A 151 -7.67 11.60 23.13
N ASP A 152 -6.94 11.05 24.10
CA ASP A 152 -5.90 10.04 23.85
C ASP A 152 -6.49 8.76 23.27
N VAL A 153 -7.68 8.37 23.73
CA VAL A 153 -8.42 7.22 23.21
C VAL A 153 -8.89 7.45 21.77
N LEU A 154 -9.51 8.59 21.47
CA LEU A 154 -10.03 8.89 20.14
C LEU A 154 -8.92 9.06 19.09
N LEU A 155 -7.76 9.59 19.49
CA LEU A 155 -6.61 9.82 18.61
C LEU A 155 -5.62 8.66 18.60
N HIS A 156 -5.95 7.53 19.22
CA HIS A 156 -5.09 6.37 19.30
C HIS A 156 -4.76 5.79 17.91
N HIS A 157 -3.51 5.37 17.68
CA HIS A 157 -3.03 4.92 16.36
C HIS A 157 -3.73 3.67 15.84
N GLY A 158 -4.19 2.78 16.73
CA GLY A 158 -5.02 1.62 16.38
C GLY A 158 -6.33 1.98 15.66
N LEU A 159 -6.83 3.21 15.86
CA LEU A 159 -8.02 3.75 15.21
C LEU A 159 -7.68 4.65 14.02
N ARG A 160 -6.41 4.86 13.66
CA ARG A 160 -5.96 5.99 12.81
C ARG A 160 -6.77 6.25 11.54
N ASN A 161 -7.25 5.19 10.89
CA ASN A 161 -7.98 5.24 9.62
C ASN A 161 -9.50 5.06 9.79
N THR A 162 -9.98 4.84 11.00
CA THR A 162 -11.40 4.63 11.29
C THR A 162 -12.11 5.96 11.38
N VAL A 163 -13.09 6.15 10.51
CA VAL A 163 -13.72 7.45 10.24
C VAL A 163 -14.85 7.71 11.23
N HIS A 164 -15.58 6.65 11.53
CA HIS A 164 -16.79 6.69 12.32
C HIS A 164 -16.48 6.27 13.75
N VAL A 165 -15.78 7.13 14.50
CA VAL A 165 -15.46 6.88 15.92
C VAL A 165 -16.25 7.84 16.81
N LEU A 166 -17.15 7.27 17.62
CA LEU A 166 -17.95 7.95 18.62
C LEU A 166 -17.46 7.58 20.02
N TYR A 167 -17.30 8.56 20.90
CA TYR A 167 -16.95 8.33 22.30
C TYR A 167 -18.02 8.91 23.21
N LEU A 168 -18.66 8.03 23.98
CA LEU A 168 -19.63 8.36 25.00
C LEU A 168 -18.88 8.52 26.33
N ALA A 169 -18.56 9.78 26.65
CA ALA A 169 -17.89 10.12 27.89
C ALA A 169 -18.91 10.28 29.02
N ILE A 170 -18.73 9.46 30.03
CA ILE A 170 -19.52 9.48 31.24
C ILE A 170 -18.78 10.34 32.27
N THR A 171 -19.50 11.20 32.98
CA THR A 171 -18.93 11.89 34.14
C THR A 171 -18.73 10.85 35.24
N ASP A 172 -17.50 10.47 35.50
CA ASP A 172 -17.23 9.61 36.65
C ASP A 172 -17.44 10.45 37.92
N LEU A 173 -18.51 10.16 38.66
CA LEU A 173 -18.84 10.84 39.92
C LEU A 173 -17.84 10.52 41.02
N THR A 174 -16.95 9.52 40.81
CA THR A 174 -16.07 8.98 41.85
C THR A 174 -14.67 9.59 41.87
N LEU A 175 -14.25 10.33 40.84
CA LEU A 175 -12.92 10.97 40.77
C LEU A 175 -12.99 12.50 40.87
N HIS A 176 -13.49 13.00 42.00
CA HIS A 176 -13.05 14.29 42.53
C HIS A 176 -11.74 14.12 43.30
N THR A 177 -10.68 13.68 42.63
CA THR A 177 -9.33 14.03 43.05
C THR A 177 -8.71 14.87 41.93
N PRO A 178 -8.48 16.18 42.15
CA PRO A 178 -7.95 17.06 41.11
C PRO A 178 -6.50 16.65 40.82
N PRO A 179 -6.14 16.28 39.57
CA PRO A 179 -4.74 16.16 39.24
C PRO A 179 -4.21 17.54 38.81
N TRP A 180 -3.36 18.10 39.67
CA TRP A 180 -2.15 18.87 39.37
C TRP A 180 -2.22 20.03 38.35
N HIS A 181 -1.99 21.24 38.91
CA HIS A 181 -1.24 22.37 38.34
C HIS A 181 -1.09 22.43 36.81
N THR A 182 -2.06 23.03 36.14
CA THR A 182 -1.80 23.82 34.93
C THR A 182 -2.10 25.28 35.21
N ASN A 183 -1.12 26.12 34.92
CA ASN A 183 -1.10 27.53 35.28
C ASN A 183 -2.25 28.31 34.62
N SER A 184 -3.04 28.96 35.47
CA SER A 184 -3.66 30.28 35.31
C SER A 184 -3.94 30.80 33.89
N ARG A 185 -5.24 30.97 33.55
CA ARG A 185 -5.88 32.28 33.20
C ARG A 185 -7.28 32.20 32.57
N LEU A 186 -8.06 31.15 32.78
CA LEU A 186 -9.49 31.15 32.42
C LEU A 186 -10.36 30.67 33.58
N ARG A 187 -10.47 31.50 34.62
CA ARG A 187 -11.60 31.46 35.55
C ARG A 187 -12.77 32.19 34.90
N LYS A 188 -13.64 31.45 34.21
CA LYS A 188 -15.04 31.86 34.07
C LYS A 188 -15.89 31.01 35.01
N VAL A 189 -16.69 31.74 35.78
CA VAL A 189 -17.61 31.33 36.84
C VAL A 189 -18.44 30.12 36.40
N LEU A 190 -18.29 28.99 37.09
CA LEU A 190 -19.21 27.86 37.04
C LEU A 190 -20.22 28.02 38.19
N PRO A 191 -21.53 27.96 37.93
CA PRO A 191 -22.55 28.08 38.96
C PRO A 191 -22.56 26.84 39.87
N GLN A 192 -22.75 27.11 41.16
CA GLN A 192 -22.85 26.16 42.26
C GLN A 192 -24.13 25.32 42.19
N GLU A 193 -23.95 24.03 42.49
CA GLU A 193 -24.86 23.10 43.18
C GLU A 193 -26.36 23.17 42.84
N GLY A 194 -26.71 22.56 41.71
CA GLY A 194 -28.03 21.97 41.48
C GLY A 194 -27.84 20.48 41.19
N ILE A 195 -28.79 19.66 41.68
CA ILE A 195 -28.94 18.21 41.50
C ILE A 195 -28.09 17.71 40.32
N VAL A 196 -27.07 16.91 40.62
CA VAL A 196 -26.10 16.38 39.65
C VAL A 196 -26.85 15.52 38.63
N SER A 197 -27.40 16.17 37.62
CA SER A 197 -28.00 15.50 36.47
C SER A 197 -26.85 14.88 35.71
N GLU A 198 -26.86 13.55 35.64
CA GLU A 198 -25.87 12.77 34.92
C GLU A 198 -25.88 13.19 33.46
N ARG A 199 -24.82 13.88 33.06
CA ARG A 199 -24.61 14.33 31.68
C ARG A 199 -23.71 13.33 30.98
N VAL A 200 -24.10 12.98 29.76
CA VAL A 200 -23.27 12.25 28.82
C VAL A 200 -22.77 13.24 27.79
N TRP A 201 -21.46 13.23 27.56
CA TRP A 201 -20.85 13.98 26.48
C TRP A 201 -20.53 13.02 25.35
N VAL A 202 -21.02 13.36 24.16
CA VAL A 202 -20.78 12.60 22.95
C VAL A 202 -19.71 13.34 22.15
N TYR A 203 -18.53 12.74 22.12
CA TYR A 203 -17.43 13.22 21.30
C TYR A 203 -17.34 12.39 20.03
N ARG A 204 -16.86 13.01 18.96
CA ARG A 204 -16.42 12.29 17.76
C ARG A 204 -14.98 12.61 17.48
N ARG A 205 -14.33 11.65 16.84
CA ARG A 205 -13.07 11.94 16.16
C ARG A 205 -13.33 12.79 14.92
N CYS A 206 -12.46 13.76 14.71
CA CYS A 206 -12.41 14.62 13.55
C CYS A 206 -11.07 14.40 12.87
N LEU A 207 -11.07 13.69 11.75
CA LEU A 207 -9.82 13.38 11.03
C LEU A 207 -9.19 14.64 10.41
N TYR A 208 -10.03 15.56 9.95
CA TYR A 208 -9.61 16.82 9.33
C TYR A 208 -10.37 17.97 9.99
N CYS A 209 -9.83 18.43 11.11
CA CYS A 209 -10.39 19.55 11.86
C CYS A 209 -9.71 20.87 11.44
N ASN A 210 -9.65 21.85 12.34
CA ASN A 210 -9.04 23.15 12.04
C ASN A 210 -7.65 22.96 11.42
N ASN A 211 -7.46 23.51 10.21
CA ASN A 211 -6.21 23.44 9.44
C ASN A 211 -5.75 22.03 9.03
N GLY A 212 -6.66 21.04 8.98
CA GLY A 212 -6.31 19.68 8.58
C GLY A 212 -5.69 18.81 9.69
N GLU A 213 -5.55 19.36 10.90
CA GLU A 213 -5.09 18.58 12.06
C GLU A 213 -6.20 17.66 12.57
N MET A 214 -5.81 16.48 13.05
CA MET A 214 -6.72 15.57 13.74
C MET A 214 -7.06 16.12 15.12
N ASP A 215 -8.35 16.20 15.43
CA ASP A 215 -8.81 16.62 16.76
C ASP A 215 -10.09 15.88 17.18
N VAL A 216 -10.64 16.27 18.32
CA VAL A 216 -11.90 15.75 18.84
C VAL A 216 -12.94 16.86 18.85
N GLN A 217 -14.15 16.54 18.37
CA GLN A 217 -15.27 17.46 18.39
C GLN A 217 -16.35 16.96 19.34
N LEU A 218 -16.80 17.85 20.23
CA LEU A 218 -18.02 17.63 21.02
C LEU A 218 -19.23 17.77 20.09
N ILE A 219 -19.97 16.69 19.85
CA ILE A 219 -21.22 16.74 19.08
C ILE A 219 -22.35 17.21 20.00
N LEU A 220 -22.46 16.56 21.16
CA LEU A 220 -23.67 16.64 21.96
C LEU A 220 -23.32 16.59 23.44
N GLN A 221 -23.97 17.47 24.20
CA GLN A 221 -24.03 17.40 25.65
C GLN A 221 -25.49 17.37 26.03
N LYS A 222 -25.97 16.24 26.56
CA LYS A 222 -27.35 16.10 27.01
C LYS A 222 -27.40 15.36 28.34
N ASN A 223 -28.52 15.56 29.02
CA ASN A 223 -28.90 14.71 30.13
C ASN A 223 -29.26 13.34 29.57
N LEU A 224 -28.98 12.32 30.36
CA LEU A 224 -29.12 10.93 29.94
C LEU A 224 -30.53 10.58 29.43
N THR A 225 -31.55 11.16 30.06
CA THR A 225 -32.96 10.98 29.71
C THR A 225 -33.40 11.68 28.42
N SER A 226 -32.68 12.70 27.93
CA SER A 226 -33.09 13.54 26.79
C SER A 226 -32.32 13.26 25.50
N LEU A 227 -31.30 12.39 25.54
CA LEU A 227 -30.55 11.98 24.35
C LEU A 227 -31.43 11.26 23.32
N ILE A 228 -32.50 10.62 23.81
CA ILE A 228 -33.38 9.67 23.10
C ILE A 228 -34.19 10.29 21.95
N GLN A 229 -34.44 11.60 21.96
CA GLN A 229 -35.53 12.18 21.17
C GLN A 229 -35.13 12.83 19.83
N GLN A 230 -33.85 12.89 19.47
CA GLN A 230 -33.44 13.51 18.21
C GLN A 230 -32.40 12.67 17.47
N PRO A 231 -32.64 12.34 16.19
CA PRO A 231 -31.64 11.72 15.33
C PRO A 231 -30.57 12.76 15.01
N ALA A 232 -29.65 12.98 15.95
CA ALA A 232 -28.41 13.67 15.63
C ALA A 232 -27.67 12.80 14.61
N HIS A 233 -27.12 13.38 13.54
CA HIS A 233 -26.18 12.69 12.68
C HIS A 233 -24.90 12.41 13.48
N LEU A 234 -24.89 11.31 14.24
CA LEU A 234 -23.75 10.87 15.07
C LEU A 234 -22.57 10.43 14.19
N PHE A 235 -22.89 9.88 13.02
CA PHE A 235 -21.94 9.48 11.98
C PHE A 235 -22.19 10.30 10.71
N PRO A 236 -21.79 11.58 10.66
CA PRO A 236 -21.85 12.33 9.40
C PRO A 236 -20.88 11.72 8.39
N GLU A 237 -21.19 11.86 7.11
CA GLU A 237 -20.23 11.58 6.03
C GLU A 237 -19.08 12.60 6.09
N GLN A 238 -18.03 12.30 6.87
CA GLN A 238 -16.88 13.20 7.05
C GLN A 238 -16.13 13.47 5.74
N PHE A 239 -16.28 12.58 4.75
CA PHE A 239 -15.62 12.69 3.45
C PHE A 239 -16.45 13.39 2.38
N HIS A 240 -17.73 13.71 2.63
CA HIS A 240 -18.59 14.30 1.60
C HIS A 240 -18.00 15.60 1.03
N ASN A 241 -17.37 16.40 1.90
CA ASN A 241 -16.62 17.58 1.49
C ASN A 241 -15.26 17.69 2.19
N LEU A 242 -14.82 16.66 2.91
CA LEU A 242 -13.59 16.68 3.71
C LEU A 242 -13.54 17.87 4.67
N MET A 243 -14.69 18.31 5.17
CA MET A 243 -14.84 19.54 5.97
C MET A 243 -14.33 20.81 5.26
N GLY A 244 -14.33 20.81 3.92
CA GLY A 244 -13.79 21.90 3.09
C GLY A 244 -12.30 21.77 2.79
N TYR A 245 -11.63 20.70 3.23
CA TYR A 245 -10.22 20.47 2.91
C TYR A 245 -10.03 20.20 1.42
N LYS A 246 -9.16 20.98 0.79
CA LYS A 246 -8.82 20.84 -0.63
C LYS A 246 -7.54 20.04 -0.74
N TYR A 247 -7.65 18.76 -1.10
CA TYR A 247 -6.48 17.92 -1.37
C TYR A 247 -5.62 18.52 -2.49
N ARG A 248 -4.35 18.73 -2.17
CA ARG A 248 -3.29 19.07 -3.12
C ARG A 248 -2.69 17.77 -3.64
N VAL A 249 -3.31 17.25 -4.70
CA VAL A 249 -2.81 16.09 -5.42
C VAL A 249 -1.78 16.55 -6.44
N VAL A 250 -0.55 16.05 -6.31
CA VAL A 250 0.49 16.23 -7.31
C VAL A 250 0.56 14.96 -8.15
N ALA A 251 0.24 15.10 -9.43
CA ALA A 251 0.49 14.08 -10.43
C ALA A 251 1.52 14.66 -11.41
N LEU A 252 2.70 14.06 -11.46
CA LEU A 252 3.72 14.46 -12.42
C LEU A 252 3.22 14.17 -13.84
N ARG A 253 3.15 15.19 -14.70
CA ARG A 253 3.21 14.94 -16.14
C ARG A 253 4.65 14.54 -16.44
N TYR A 254 4.83 13.36 -17.04
CA TYR A 254 6.13 12.76 -17.39
C TYR A 254 7.13 13.82 -17.91
N PHE A 255 8.37 13.74 -17.38
CA PHE A 255 9.63 14.45 -17.68
C PHE A 255 9.64 15.67 -18.66
N PRO A 256 10.31 16.81 -18.34
CA PRO A 256 11.16 17.13 -17.19
C PRO A 256 10.56 18.26 -16.32
N TYR A 257 9.90 17.90 -15.21
CA TYR A 257 9.35 18.90 -14.27
C TYR A 257 9.56 18.54 -12.80
N MET A 258 10.59 17.76 -12.45
CA MET A 258 11.02 17.72 -11.05
C MET A 258 11.94 18.90 -10.81
N ASP A 259 11.51 19.81 -9.95
CA ASP A 259 12.44 20.73 -9.31
C ASP A 259 13.44 19.88 -8.52
N TYR A 260 14.71 20.22 -8.67
CA TYR A 260 15.79 19.53 -8.00
C TYR A 260 16.75 20.53 -7.40
N GLU A 261 17.33 20.18 -6.27
CA GLU A 261 18.49 20.87 -5.73
C GLU A 261 19.75 20.11 -6.17
N ARG A 262 20.68 20.86 -6.77
CA ARG A 262 22.03 20.36 -7.03
C ARG A 262 22.86 20.62 -5.79
N ASP A 263 23.58 19.60 -5.34
CA ASP A 263 24.51 19.76 -4.22
C ASP A 263 25.66 20.73 -4.58
N ARG A 264 26.09 20.73 -5.85
CA ARG A 264 27.13 21.61 -6.43
C ARG A 264 26.83 21.95 -7.89
N ASP A 265 27.37 23.05 -8.41
CA ASP A 265 27.17 23.46 -9.82
C ASP A 265 28.05 22.69 -10.84
N GLU A 266 28.76 21.65 -10.40
CA GLU A 266 29.66 20.87 -11.24
C GLU A 266 28.94 19.75 -12.01
N PRO A 267 29.38 19.41 -13.24
CA PRO A 267 28.85 18.27 -13.97
C PRO A 267 29.03 16.96 -13.20
N GLY A 268 27.96 16.17 -13.06
CA GLY A 268 28.00 14.90 -12.33
C GLY A 268 27.77 15.00 -10.83
N THR A 269 27.39 16.17 -10.30
CA THR A 269 26.95 16.28 -8.90
C THR A 269 25.73 15.41 -8.62
N THR A 270 25.58 15.02 -7.36
CA THR A 270 24.33 14.46 -6.85
C THR A 270 23.22 15.51 -6.99
N VAL A 271 22.06 15.04 -7.44
CA VAL A 271 20.85 15.83 -7.61
C VAL A 271 19.79 15.26 -6.67
N THR A 272 19.31 16.07 -5.75
CA THR A 272 18.26 15.67 -4.81
C THR A 272 16.94 16.21 -5.36
N PRO A 273 16.00 15.34 -5.79
CA PRO A 273 14.67 15.78 -6.18
C PRO A 273 14.01 16.50 -4.99
N LYS A 274 13.38 17.65 -5.23
CA LYS A 274 12.50 18.23 -4.22
C LYS A 274 11.21 17.44 -4.21
N ASP A 275 11.06 16.55 -3.24
CA ASP A 275 9.80 15.87 -3.03
C ASP A 275 8.80 16.84 -2.40
N SER A 276 7.70 17.12 -3.09
CA SER A 276 6.65 18.00 -2.58
C SER A 276 5.92 17.40 -1.37
N LEU A 277 6.02 16.07 -1.20
CA LEU A 277 5.48 15.37 -0.03
C LEU A 277 6.30 15.67 1.23
N ASP A 278 7.64 15.69 1.12
CA ASP A 278 8.53 15.90 2.28
C ASP A 278 8.38 17.30 2.91
N ARG A 279 7.91 18.28 2.13
CA ARG A 279 7.70 19.67 2.57
C ARG A 279 6.26 19.99 2.95
N GLU A 280 5.37 18.99 2.99
CA GLU A 280 3.93 19.16 3.19
C GLU A 280 3.29 20.16 2.19
N GLU A 281 3.89 20.32 1.02
CA GLU A 281 3.37 21.16 -0.07
C GLU A 281 2.26 20.43 -0.84
N SER A 282 2.25 19.10 -0.78
CA SER A 282 1.25 18.22 -1.38
C SER A 282 0.77 17.17 -0.38
N ASP A 283 -0.51 16.80 -0.47
CA ASP A 283 -1.11 15.79 0.41
C ASP A 283 -1.01 14.36 -0.16
N PHE A 284 -0.85 14.25 -1.48
CA PHE A 284 -0.86 12.97 -2.18
C PHE A 284 -0.06 13.04 -3.48
N CYS A 285 0.79 12.03 -3.73
CA CYS A 285 1.52 11.86 -4.99
C CYS A 285 1.11 10.55 -5.67
N MET A 286 0.73 10.63 -6.94
CA MET A 286 0.34 9.45 -7.73
C MET A 286 1.52 8.70 -8.36
N ILE A 287 2.70 9.32 -8.41
CA ILE A 287 3.82 8.89 -9.26
C ILE A 287 5.11 8.99 -8.44
N ALA A 288 5.18 8.21 -7.37
CA ALA A 288 6.41 8.02 -6.62
C ALA A 288 6.73 6.52 -6.60
N ALA A 289 7.88 6.14 -7.16
CA ALA A 289 8.41 4.81 -6.97
C ALA A 289 8.91 4.66 -5.52
N PRO A 290 8.65 3.53 -4.85
CA PRO A 290 9.18 3.26 -3.51
C PRO A 290 10.70 3.03 -3.59
N THR A 291 11.47 3.82 -2.86
CA THR A 291 12.90 3.57 -2.62
C THR A 291 13.14 3.34 -1.12
N PRO A 292 14.21 2.63 -0.72
CA PRO A 292 14.52 2.40 0.69
C PRO A 292 14.63 3.69 1.52
N GLU A 293 15.10 4.78 0.91
CA GLU A 293 15.21 6.09 1.53
C GLU A 293 13.82 6.72 1.71
N ARG A 294 12.97 6.68 0.67
CA ARG A 294 11.62 7.23 0.71
C ARG A 294 10.70 6.49 1.68
N LEU A 295 10.85 5.17 1.79
CA LEU A 295 10.09 4.36 2.76
C LEU A 295 10.35 4.75 4.22
N GLN A 296 11.38 5.55 4.52
CA GLN A 296 11.65 6.06 5.86
C GLN A 296 10.94 7.38 6.18
N VAL A 297 10.54 8.13 5.14
CA VAL A 297 9.96 9.48 5.28
C VAL A 297 8.51 9.57 4.81
N ILE A 298 8.08 8.74 3.85
CA ILE A 298 6.72 8.76 3.31
C ILE A 298 6.07 7.37 3.31
N ASP A 299 4.78 7.34 3.63
CA ASP A 299 3.97 6.12 3.59
C ASP A 299 3.47 5.84 2.16
N TYR A 300 3.55 4.58 1.74
CA TYR A 300 3.06 4.13 0.44
C TYR A 300 1.78 3.33 0.55
N THR A 301 0.87 3.55 -0.40
CA THR A 301 -0.25 2.63 -0.63
C THR A 301 0.24 1.38 -1.35
N LYS A 302 -0.58 0.32 -1.36
CA LYS A 302 -0.26 -0.92 -2.09
C LYS A 302 -0.07 -0.58 -3.57
N GLY A 303 1.14 -0.78 -4.09
CA GLY A 303 1.46 -0.53 -5.50
C GLY A 303 0.52 -1.30 -6.42
N TYR A 304 -0.13 -0.58 -7.35
CA TYR A 304 -1.11 -1.16 -8.28
C TYR A 304 -0.45 -1.85 -9.47
N THR A 305 0.80 -1.50 -9.79
CA THR A 305 1.58 -2.09 -10.89
C THR A 305 3.01 -2.31 -10.42
N PRO A 306 3.59 -3.51 -10.60
CA PRO A 306 5.02 -3.68 -10.38
C PRO A 306 5.79 -2.89 -11.44
N ASP A 307 6.65 -1.97 -11.00
CA ASP A 307 7.59 -1.31 -11.91
C ASP A 307 8.65 -2.32 -12.36
N VAL A 308 8.76 -2.51 -13.68
CA VAL A 308 9.78 -3.38 -14.27
C VAL A 308 10.93 -2.54 -14.81
N MET A 309 12.16 -2.86 -14.40
CA MET A 309 13.35 -2.27 -14.99
C MET A 309 13.52 -2.81 -16.42
N ILE A 310 13.35 -1.93 -17.41
CA ILE A 310 13.57 -2.27 -18.82
C ILE A 310 14.86 -1.65 -19.32
N THR A 311 15.67 -2.44 -20.02
CA THR A 311 16.81 -1.90 -20.76
C THR A 311 16.34 -1.58 -22.17
N LEU A 312 16.34 -0.30 -22.52
CA LEU A 312 16.06 0.14 -23.89
C LEU A 312 17.39 0.23 -24.64
N SER A 313 17.55 -0.64 -25.63
CA SER A 313 18.61 -0.51 -26.62
C SER A 313 18.03 0.01 -27.93
N LEU A 314 18.83 0.75 -28.69
CA LEU A 314 18.50 1.01 -30.08
C LEU A 314 18.35 -0.33 -30.80
N LYS A 315 17.33 -0.41 -31.68
CA LYS A 315 17.17 -1.56 -32.56
C LYS A 315 18.44 -1.70 -33.40
N PRO A 316 19.08 -2.89 -33.45
CA PRO A 316 20.25 -3.06 -34.30
C PRO A 316 19.88 -2.70 -35.73
N THR A 317 20.69 -1.83 -36.34
CA THR A 317 20.52 -1.48 -37.74
C THR A 317 20.74 -2.72 -38.58
N LEU A 318 19.90 -2.92 -39.61
CA LEU A 318 20.14 -3.97 -40.59
C LEU A 318 21.52 -3.78 -41.21
N LEU A 319 22.23 -4.88 -41.45
CA LEU A 319 23.45 -4.85 -42.25
C LEU A 319 23.13 -4.23 -43.62
N PRO A 320 24.07 -3.47 -44.21
CA PRO A 320 23.83 -2.83 -45.48
C PRO A 320 23.59 -3.88 -46.57
N GLU A 321 22.55 -3.66 -47.39
CA GLU A 321 22.03 -4.62 -48.38
C GLU A 321 23.08 -5.02 -49.42
N ASN A 322 24.04 -4.14 -49.70
CA ASN A 322 25.14 -4.39 -50.65
C ASN A 322 26.07 -5.55 -50.25
N LEU A 323 26.12 -5.94 -48.97
CA LEU A 323 26.92 -7.08 -48.52
C LEU A 323 26.16 -8.41 -48.58
N SER A 324 24.87 -8.40 -48.91
CA SER A 324 24.05 -9.62 -48.97
C SER A 324 24.50 -10.60 -50.06
N LEU A 325 25.04 -10.10 -51.18
CA LEU A 325 25.51 -10.89 -52.32
C LEU A 325 26.77 -11.73 -52.02
N ILE A 326 27.64 -11.27 -51.12
CA ILE A 326 28.93 -11.92 -50.81
C ILE A 326 28.80 -12.85 -49.60
N ARG A 327 27.78 -12.61 -48.75
CA ARG A 327 27.51 -13.34 -47.51
C ARG A 327 27.29 -14.86 -47.60
N PRO A 328 26.74 -15.47 -48.67
CA PRO A 328 26.51 -16.91 -48.66
C PRO A 328 27.81 -17.73 -48.57
N PHE A 329 28.97 -17.11 -48.79
CA PHE A 329 30.27 -17.75 -48.72
C PHE A 329 31.21 -17.01 -47.77
N GLU A 330 32.00 -17.77 -47.00
CA GLU A 330 33.07 -17.21 -46.19
C GLU A 330 34.15 -16.59 -47.09
N GLY A 331 34.87 -15.58 -46.58
CA GLY A 331 35.94 -14.92 -47.35
C GLY A 331 37.01 -15.90 -47.86
N GLU A 332 37.24 -16.99 -47.12
CA GLU A 332 38.16 -18.06 -47.50
C GLU A 332 37.75 -18.77 -48.80
N LEU A 333 36.45 -18.97 -49.02
CA LEU A 333 35.94 -19.60 -50.24
C LEU A 333 36.15 -18.72 -51.47
N TRP A 334 35.94 -17.40 -51.33
CA TRP A 334 36.20 -16.46 -52.42
C TRP A 334 37.69 -16.42 -52.80
N VAL A 335 38.58 -16.47 -51.82
CA VAL A 335 40.03 -16.54 -52.06
C VAL A 335 40.41 -17.87 -52.71
N ALA A 336 39.87 -18.99 -52.23
CA ALA A 336 40.12 -20.31 -52.81
C ALA A 336 39.61 -20.40 -54.27
N LEU A 337 38.42 -19.84 -54.56
CA LEU A 337 37.86 -19.75 -55.90
C LEU A 337 38.73 -18.90 -56.83
N LEU A 338 39.22 -17.76 -56.37
CA LEU A 338 40.10 -16.91 -57.17
C LEU A 338 41.42 -17.63 -57.48
N LEU A 339 42.02 -18.28 -56.48
CA LEU A 339 43.25 -19.06 -56.66
C LEU A 339 43.05 -20.24 -57.61
N SER A 340 41.92 -20.96 -57.52
CA SER A 340 41.62 -22.10 -58.39
C SER A 340 41.44 -21.67 -59.85
N VAL A 341 40.75 -20.55 -60.12
CA VAL A 341 40.59 -20.00 -61.49
C VAL A 341 41.94 -19.58 -62.08
N VAL A 342 42.81 -18.94 -61.29
CA VAL A 342 44.16 -18.55 -61.74
C VAL A 342 44.99 -19.79 -62.05
N ALA A 343 45.03 -20.77 -61.13
CA ALA A 343 45.77 -22.01 -61.31
C ALA A 343 45.29 -22.78 -62.55
N PHE A 344 43.98 -22.85 -62.77
CA PHE A 344 43.37 -23.46 -63.95
C PHE A 344 43.79 -22.75 -65.25
N GLY A 345 43.70 -21.42 -65.29
CA GLY A 345 44.11 -20.63 -66.46
C GLY A 345 45.58 -20.82 -66.84
N VAL A 346 46.47 -20.89 -65.83
CA VAL A 346 47.90 -21.17 -66.01
C VAL A 346 48.10 -22.60 -66.52
N LEU A 347 47.46 -23.59 -65.92
CA LEU A 347 47.56 -24.99 -66.33
C LEU A 347 47.13 -25.19 -67.78
N MET A 348 46.00 -24.59 -68.18
CA MET A 348 45.50 -24.61 -69.56
C MET A 348 46.49 -23.99 -70.54
N TRP A 349 47.10 -22.85 -70.18
CA TRP A 349 48.10 -22.21 -71.02
C TRP A 349 49.35 -23.08 -71.19
N VAL A 350 49.86 -23.71 -70.12
CA VAL A 350 51.00 -24.62 -70.16
C VAL A 350 50.70 -25.84 -71.03
N LEU A 351 49.54 -26.46 -70.85
CA LEU A 351 49.10 -27.60 -71.66
C LEU A 351 49.05 -27.26 -73.16
N GLN A 352 48.54 -26.07 -73.51
CA GLN A 352 48.52 -25.60 -74.89
C GLN A 352 49.91 -25.33 -75.46
N LYS A 353 50.85 -24.84 -74.64
CA LYS A 353 52.26 -24.67 -75.04
C LYS A 353 52.97 -25.99 -75.27
N VAL A 354 52.78 -26.96 -74.37
CA VAL A 354 53.34 -28.32 -74.53
C VAL A 354 52.78 -28.99 -75.78
N TRP A 355 51.47 -28.84 -76.04
CA TRP A 355 50.85 -29.37 -77.24
C TRP A 355 51.38 -28.74 -78.53
N LEU A 356 51.56 -27.42 -78.53
CA LEU A 356 52.15 -26.72 -79.68
C LEU A 356 53.55 -27.23 -79.99
N TRP A 357 54.34 -27.48 -78.95
CA TRP A 357 55.68 -28.04 -79.11
C TRP A 357 55.65 -29.48 -79.66
N ALA A 358 54.72 -30.32 -79.19
CA ALA A 358 54.65 -31.72 -79.58
C ALA A 358 53.98 -31.98 -80.94
N ALA A 359 52.93 -31.23 -81.28
CA ALA A 359 52.03 -31.52 -82.40
C ALA A 359 51.92 -30.38 -83.45
N GLY A 360 52.66 -29.28 -83.29
CA GLY A 360 52.73 -28.19 -84.28
C GLY A 360 51.45 -27.34 -84.39
N GLY A 361 50.65 -27.23 -83.33
CA GLY A 361 49.38 -26.49 -83.31
C GLY A 361 49.50 -24.96 -83.24
N ARG A 362 48.37 -24.25 -83.19
CA ARG A 362 48.31 -22.78 -82.98
C ARG A 362 48.49 -22.44 -81.50
N SER A 363 49.31 -21.41 -81.18
CA SER A 363 49.49 -20.94 -79.80
C SER A 363 48.31 -20.08 -79.39
N VAL A 364 47.71 -20.40 -78.25
CA VAL A 364 46.79 -19.48 -77.58
C VAL A 364 47.61 -18.50 -76.74
N LYS A 365 47.17 -17.24 -76.66
CA LYS A 365 47.78 -16.22 -75.80
C LYS A 365 47.40 -16.48 -74.35
N PHE A 366 48.30 -16.18 -73.40
CA PHE A 366 48.03 -16.34 -71.97
C PHE A 366 46.72 -15.67 -71.53
N ASN A 367 46.48 -14.42 -71.94
CA ASN A 367 45.26 -13.69 -71.59
C ASN A 367 43.99 -14.41 -72.07
N THR A 368 44.03 -15.09 -73.21
CA THR A 368 42.89 -15.85 -73.74
C THR A 368 42.65 -17.12 -72.91
N ALA A 369 43.71 -17.83 -72.51
CA ALA A 369 43.59 -19.00 -71.63
C ALA A 369 43.12 -18.63 -70.21
N PHE A 370 43.58 -17.48 -69.70
CA PHE A 370 43.14 -16.95 -68.40
C PHE A 370 41.67 -16.51 -68.42
N LEU A 371 41.26 -15.73 -69.43
CA LEU A 371 39.87 -15.31 -69.60
C LEU A 371 38.94 -16.51 -69.86
N TYR A 372 39.46 -17.59 -70.43
CA TYR A 372 38.70 -18.83 -70.59
C TYR A 372 38.33 -19.45 -69.23
N GLY A 373 39.23 -19.45 -68.25
CA GLY A 373 38.94 -19.90 -66.88
C GLY A 373 37.82 -19.09 -66.21
N TRP A 374 37.87 -17.77 -66.34
CA TRP A 374 36.80 -16.88 -65.85
C TRP A 374 35.48 -17.07 -66.61
N GLY A 375 35.53 -17.22 -67.94
CA GLY A 375 34.35 -17.45 -68.76
C GLY A 375 33.69 -18.79 -68.43
N ALA A 376 34.47 -19.83 -68.13
CA ALA A 376 33.97 -21.12 -67.68
C ALA A 376 33.26 -21.02 -66.32
N LEU A 377 33.82 -20.25 -65.37
CA LEU A 377 33.19 -20.00 -64.07
C LEU A 377 31.87 -19.21 -64.20
N LEU A 378 31.80 -18.27 -65.15
CA LEU A 378 30.63 -17.41 -65.37
C LEU A 378 29.61 -17.99 -66.36
N GLU A 379 29.67 -19.30 -66.64
CA GLU A 379 28.80 -20.04 -67.58
C GLU A 379 28.78 -19.48 -69.02
N LYS A 380 29.73 -18.60 -69.36
CA LYS A 380 29.86 -17.99 -70.69
C LYS A 380 31.31 -18.09 -71.16
N PRO A 381 31.82 -19.31 -71.43
CA PRO A 381 33.16 -19.46 -71.96
C PRO A 381 33.24 -18.79 -73.35
N PRO A 382 34.33 -18.08 -73.65
CA PRO A 382 34.53 -17.56 -75.00
C PRO A 382 34.57 -18.71 -76.03
N PRO A 383 34.16 -18.46 -77.28
CA PRO A 383 34.06 -19.51 -78.31
C PRO A 383 35.37 -20.30 -78.43
N VAL A 384 35.21 -21.62 -78.42
CA VAL A 384 36.20 -22.63 -78.04
C VAL A 384 37.54 -22.48 -78.80
N PRO A 385 38.70 -22.43 -78.12
CA PRO A 385 40.00 -22.46 -78.81
C PRO A 385 40.55 -23.88 -79.06
N SER A 386 40.01 -24.94 -78.41
CA SER A 386 40.58 -26.29 -78.49
C SER A 386 39.82 -27.23 -79.44
N VAL A 387 40.46 -27.59 -80.55
CA VAL A 387 40.03 -28.66 -81.47
C VAL A 387 40.53 -30.06 -81.08
N THR A 388 41.23 -30.20 -79.96
CA THR A 388 41.85 -31.47 -79.53
C THR A 388 41.03 -32.20 -78.46
N VAL A 389 41.00 -33.53 -78.55
CA VAL A 389 40.26 -34.42 -77.62
C VAL A 389 40.74 -34.22 -76.16
N SER A 390 42.04 -34.02 -75.94
CA SER A 390 42.60 -33.78 -74.60
C SER A 390 42.13 -32.44 -74.00
N GLY A 391 41.99 -31.40 -74.83
CA GLY A 391 41.42 -30.11 -74.41
C GLY A 391 39.94 -30.23 -74.02
N GLN A 392 39.17 -30.99 -74.79
CA GLN A 392 37.75 -31.24 -74.51
C GLN A 392 37.53 -32.01 -73.20
N VAL A 393 38.38 -33.00 -72.89
CA VAL A 393 38.32 -33.75 -71.62
C VAL A 393 38.64 -32.85 -70.42
N ASN A 394 39.63 -31.95 -70.53
CA ASN A 394 39.96 -31.03 -69.45
C ASN A 394 38.85 -29.97 -69.23
N ILE A 395 38.23 -29.49 -70.32
CA ILE A 395 37.08 -28.58 -70.25
C ILE A 395 35.90 -29.28 -69.55
N THR A 396 35.57 -30.52 -69.92
CA THR A 396 34.48 -31.27 -69.28
C THR A 396 34.75 -31.55 -67.81
N LEU A 397 35.98 -31.94 -67.44
CA LEU A 397 36.35 -32.14 -66.03
C LEU A 397 36.20 -30.85 -65.21
N THR A 398 36.60 -29.72 -65.78
CA THR A 398 36.51 -28.41 -65.11
C THR A 398 35.07 -27.93 -65.00
N SER A 399 34.24 -28.15 -66.03
CA SER A 399 32.81 -27.87 -65.96
C SER A 399 32.10 -28.72 -64.89
N ILE A 400 32.53 -29.98 -64.68
CA ILE A 400 32.02 -30.82 -63.59
C ILE A 400 32.46 -30.23 -62.23
N LEU A 401 33.73 -29.85 -62.08
CA LEU A 401 34.25 -29.24 -60.85
C LEU A 401 33.69 -27.84 -60.52
N ILE A 402 33.20 -27.10 -61.51
CA ILE A 402 32.54 -25.81 -61.30
C ILE A 402 31.06 -26.00 -60.93
N PHE A 403 30.45 -27.11 -61.38
CA PHE A 403 29.05 -27.43 -61.08
C PHE A 403 28.87 -27.99 -59.66
N PHE A 404 29.90 -28.64 -59.12
CA PHE A 404 29.98 -29.09 -57.72
C PHE A 404 30.63 -28.01 -56.85
#